data_AF-A0A448KFJ4-F1
#
_entry.id   AF-A0A448KFJ4-F1
#
_cell.length_a   1.000
_cell.length_b   1.000
_cell.length_c   1.000
_cell.angle_alpha   90.00
_cell.angle_beta   90.00
_cell.angle_gamma   90.00
#
_symmetry.space_group_name_H-M   'P 1'
#
loop_
_entity.id
_entity.type
_entity.pdbx_description
1 polymer ?
#
loop_
_entity_poly.entity_id
_entity_poly.type
_entity_poly.pdbx_seq_one_letter_code
_entity_poly.pdbx_strand_id
1 'polypeptide(L)'
;MTTAPQHDAPPTPLDLAGSVPVPDADALAGRFPLTRHEHAASPEQRARALAELRFGVAFTDHMAHARWSPESDWHSHEVIPYGDLSVSPAAAVLHYGQEVFEGIKAYRHADGSVWTFRPRFNAARMALSARRMALPELPEEDLVASLVDLVRADEPWVPSGDGESLYLRPFTFASEPFLGVRAARAVDYYLIASPAGNYFPHGLEPLSIWVSAEFHRAGPGGTGAAKTGGNYASSLLPQQEAQERGCDQVCFLDAATGLNLEELGGMNIMVVDADGTVRTPQLTGTILQGSTRSSIITLLREEGRRVVEETISLESLLAGIESGRVAEVFACGTAAVVVPIGRLAGQGFEVEIAGTEVTRQIHAHLTGIQYGRLPDPHNWMYRLA
;
A
#
# COMPACT_ATOMS: atom_id res chain seq x y z
N MET A 1 24.59 -11.97 -30.67
CA MET A 1 23.86 -11.31 -29.57
C MET A 1 22.68 -10.59 -30.18
N THR A 2 21.56 -11.28 -30.32
CA THR A 2 20.30 -10.72 -30.80
C THR A 2 19.57 -10.16 -29.59
N THR A 3 19.55 -8.82 -29.47
CA THR A 3 18.71 -8.11 -28.51
C THR A 3 17.25 -8.44 -28.81
N ALA A 4 16.63 -9.27 -27.98
CA ALA A 4 15.20 -9.46 -28.02
C ALA A 4 14.53 -8.10 -27.80
N PRO A 5 13.47 -7.75 -28.55
CA PRO A 5 12.76 -6.51 -28.32
C PRO A 5 12.22 -6.49 -26.89
N GLN A 6 12.66 -5.52 -26.10
CA GLN A 6 11.99 -5.10 -24.87
C GLN A 6 10.60 -4.62 -25.28
N HIS A 7 9.59 -5.46 -25.12
CA HIS A 7 8.21 -5.00 -25.12
C HIS A 7 7.97 -4.33 -23.77
N ASP A 8 8.45 -3.10 -23.61
CA ASP A 8 8.05 -2.27 -22.48
C ASP A 8 6.58 -1.92 -22.70
N ALA A 9 5.72 -2.48 -21.84
CA ALA A 9 4.34 -2.03 -21.76
C ALA A 9 4.35 -0.51 -21.49
N PRO A 10 3.52 0.28 -22.19
CA PRO A 10 3.46 1.72 -21.95
C PRO A 10 3.05 1.99 -20.49
N PRO A 11 3.48 3.12 -19.89
CA PRO A 11 3.07 3.50 -18.55
C PRO A 11 1.54 3.49 -18.39
N THR A 12 1.03 3.01 -17.26
CA THR A 12 -0.43 3.02 -17.04
C THR A 12 -0.93 4.45 -16.79
N PRO A 13 -2.25 4.71 -16.90
CA PRO A 13 -2.80 6.01 -16.52
C PRO A 13 -2.46 6.43 -15.09
N LEU A 14 -2.36 5.47 -14.15
CA LEU A 14 -1.95 5.76 -12.77
C LEU A 14 -0.45 6.07 -12.68
N ASP A 15 0.41 5.41 -13.46
CA ASP A 15 1.84 5.77 -13.49
C ASP A 15 2.03 7.21 -14.02
N LEU A 16 1.29 7.58 -15.07
CA LEU A 16 1.30 8.93 -15.62
C LEU A 16 0.80 9.96 -14.60
N ALA A 17 -0.35 9.72 -13.96
CA ALA A 17 -0.89 10.61 -12.92
C ALA A 17 0.07 10.70 -11.72
N GLY A 18 0.67 9.58 -11.31
CA GLY A 18 1.64 9.49 -10.23
C GLY A 18 2.99 10.15 -10.51
N SER A 19 3.27 10.51 -11.77
CA SER A 19 4.51 11.19 -12.20
C SER A 19 4.38 12.71 -12.28
N VAL A 20 3.18 13.26 -12.13
CA VAL A 20 2.96 14.71 -12.16
C VAL A 20 3.64 15.34 -10.93
N PRO A 21 4.55 16.32 -11.12
CA PRO A 21 5.22 16.97 -10.00
C PRO A 21 4.24 17.56 -8.99
N VAL A 22 4.61 17.51 -7.71
CA VAL A 22 3.90 18.17 -6.61
C VAL A 22 4.69 19.41 -6.22
N PRO A 23 4.05 20.55 -5.85
CA PRO A 23 4.76 21.68 -5.25
C PRO A 23 5.60 21.25 -4.04
N ASP A 24 6.69 21.97 -3.76
CA ASP A 24 7.52 21.70 -2.58
C ASP A 24 6.73 21.82 -1.27
N ALA A 25 7.16 21.11 -0.22
CA ALA A 25 6.43 21.05 1.04
C ALA A 25 6.15 22.43 1.66
N ASP A 26 7.07 23.39 1.52
CA ASP A 26 6.86 24.75 2.03
C ASP A 26 5.75 25.51 1.28
N ALA A 27 5.49 25.19 0.02
CA ALA A 27 4.39 25.77 -0.75
C ALA A 27 3.04 25.14 -0.42
N LEU A 28 3.04 23.91 0.12
CA LEU A 28 1.82 23.21 0.57
C LEU A 28 1.52 23.44 2.06
N ALA A 29 2.52 23.80 2.85
CA ALA A 29 2.38 23.93 4.29
C ALA A 29 1.32 24.98 4.70
N GLY A 30 0.52 24.64 5.70
CA GLY A 30 -0.54 25.48 6.24
C GLY A 30 -1.87 25.40 5.48
N ARG A 31 -2.00 24.54 4.46
CA ARG A 31 -3.31 24.24 3.85
C ARG A 31 -4.23 23.54 4.84
N PHE A 32 -3.67 22.74 5.75
CA PHE A 32 -4.36 22.16 6.90
C PHE A 32 -3.87 22.87 8.17
N PRO A 33 -4.48 24.01 8.55
CA PRO A 33 -4.10 24.75 9.75
C PRO A 33 -4.15 23.88 11.01
N LEU A 34 -3.13 24.02 11.86
CA LEU A 34 -2.96 23.23 13.09
C LEU A 34 -3.75 23.80 14.26
N THR A 35 -4.60 22.96 14.85
CA THR A 35 -5.12 23.09 16.21
C THR A 35 -4.30 22.20 17.13
N ARG A 36 -3.57 22.82 18.07
CA ARG A 36 -2.66 22.10 18.98
C ARG A 36 -3.39 21.18 19.95
N HIS A 37 -2.83 20.00 20.19
CA HIS A 37 -3.30 19.08 21.21
C HIS A 37 -2.81 19.46 22.62
N GLU A 38 -3.69 20.00 23.46
CA GLU A 38 -3.35 20.46 24.84
C GLU A 38 -2.91 19.32 25.77
N HIS A 39 -3.31 18.08 25.48
CA HIS A 39 -2.95 16.89 26.24
C HIS A 39 -2.04 15.93 25.46
N ALA A 40 -1.16 16.47 24.60
CA ALA A 40 -0.26 15.67 23.77
C ALA A 40 0.62 14.75 24.64
N ALA A 41 1.07 13.63 24.07
CA ALA A 41 1.90 12.68 24.78
C ALA A 41 3.17 13.36 25.32
N SER A 42 3.47 13.11 26.60
CA SER A 42 4.73 13.52 27.20
C SER A 42 5.91 12.87 26.46
N PRO A 43 7.12 13.46 26.52
CA PRO A 43 8.32 12.84 25.95
C PRO A 43 8.52 11.38 26.40
N GLU A 44 8.20 11.06 27.66
CA GLU A 44 8.31 9.71 28.23
C GLU A 44 7.25 8.74 27.66
N GLN A 45 6.02 9.22 27.47
CA GLN A 45 4.94 8.43 26.86
C GLN A 45 5.27 8.11 25.40
N ARG A 46 5.74 9.11 24.65
CA ARG A 46 6.17 8.93 23.26
C ARG A 46 7.37 7.99 23.17
N ALA A 47 8.41 8.18 24.00
CA ALA A 47 9.57 7.30 24.02
C ALA A 47 9.19 5.83 24.30
N ARG A 48 8.21 5.60 25.20
CA ARG A 48 7.70 4.24 25.44
C ARG A 48 6.99 3.66 24.22
N ALA A 49 6.15 4.44 23.55
CA ALA A 49 5.48 4.01 22.32
C ALA A 49 6.49 3.67 21.19
N LEU A 50 7.57 4.45 21.10
CA LEU A 50 8.64 4.23 20.11
C LEU A 50 9.60 3.08 20.47
N ALA A 51 9.62 2.60 21.72
CA ALA A 51 10.46 1.47 22.13
C ALA A 51 9.85 0.10 21.78
N GLU A 52 8.52 0.01 21.66
CA GLU A 52 7.79 -1.22 21.34
C GLU A 52 6.93 -1.03 20.07
N LEU A 53 7.59 -0.75 18.95
CA LEU A 53 6.90 -0.49 17.70
C LEU A 53 6.10 -1.70 17.22
N ARG A 54 4.78 -1.52 17.09
CA ARG A 54 3.85 -2.47 16.48
C ARG A 54 3.02 -1.76 15.44
N PHE A 55 2.88 -2.39 14.28
CA PHE A 55 2.14 -1.81 13.16
C PHE A 55 0.69 -1.50 13.55
N GLY A 56 0.30 -0.22 13.48
CA GLY A 56 -1.10 0.21 13.61
C GLY A 56 -1.69 0.13 15.02
N VAL A 57 -0.87 0.13 16.08
CA VAL A 57 -1.33 0.02 17.47
C VAL A 57 -1.25 1.34 18.24
N ALA A 58 -0.13 2.05 18.12
CA ALA A 58 0.04 3.39 18.67
C ALA A 58 -0.23 4.45 17.60
N PHE A 59 -0.76 5.61 18.00
CA PHE A 59 -1.08 6.72 17.10
C PHE A 59 -0.43 8.01 17.61
N THR A 60 -0.19 8.95 16.70
CA THR A 60 0.42 10.26 17.01
C THR A 60 -0.59 11.22 17.66
N ASP A 61 -0.12 12.40 18.05
CA ASP A 61 -0.93 13.36 18.81
C ASP A 61 -2.01 14.05 17.97
N HIS A 62 -1.86 14.10 16.64
CA HIS A 62 -2.80 14.78 15.75
C HIS A 62 -3.31 13.87 14.62
N MET A 63 -4.33 14.34 13.92
CA MET A 63 -4.85 13.80 12.66
C MET A 63 -5.24 14.96 11.73
N ALA A 64 -5.11 14.77 10.42
CA ALA A 64 -5.65 15.74 9.45
C ALA A 64 -7.10 15.41 9.13
N HIS A 65 -7.91 16.43 8.83
CA HIS A 65 -9.32 16.31 8.50
C HIS A 65 -9.69 17.28 7.36
N ALA A 66 -10.57 16.84 6.47
CA ALA A 66 -11.27 17.69 5.50
C ALA A 66 -12.67 17.13 5.24
N ARG A 67 -13.61 18.00 4.92
CA ARG A 67 -15.01 17.63 4.66
C ARG A 67 -15.40 17.96 3.24
N TRP A 68 -16.23 17.12 2.65
CA TRP A 68 -16.84 17.37 1.35
C TRP A 68 -18.36 17.46 1.45
N SER A 69 -18.94 18.43 0.71
CA SER A 69 -20.37 18.51 0.43
C SER A 69 -20.62 19.05 -0.99
N PRO A 70 -21.77 18.75 -1.64
CA PRO A 70 -22.08 19.26 -2.97
C PRO A 70 -22.08 20.78 -3.08
N GLU A 71 -22.38 21.49 -1.99
CA GLU A 71 -22.51 22.94 -1.97
C GLU A 71 -21.17 23.68 -1.78
N SER A 72 -20.14 22.99 -1.29
CA SER A 72 -18.86 23.61 -0.89
C SER A 72 -17.62 22.88 -1.37
N ASP A 73 -17.78 21.75 -2.07
CA ASP A 73 -16.69 20.84 -2.42
C ASP A 73 -15.86 20.48 -1.16
N TRP A 74 -14.57 20.19 -1.29
CA TRP A 74 -13.67 20.02 -0.15
C TRP A 74 -13.43 21.33 0.60
N HIS A 75 -13.70 21.32 1.90
CA HIS A 75 -13.59 22.46 2.82
C HIS A 75 -13.23 21.99 4.23
N SER A 76 -13.09 22.94 5.17
CA SER A 76 -12.74 22.65 6.57
C SER A 76 -11.46 21.81 6.72
N HIS A 77 -10.43 22.12 5.94
CA HIS A 77 -9.11 21.53 6.07
C HIS A 77 -8.48 21.93 7.41
N GLU A 78 -7.97 20.96 8.17
CA GLU A 78 -7.36 21.19 9.47
C GLU A 78 -6.47 20.01 9.93
N VAL A 79 -5.45 20.30 10.73
CA VAL A 79 -4.80 19.30 11.59
C VAL A 79 -5.34 19.50 13.00
N ILE A 80 -5.94 18.47 13.57
CA ILE A 80 -6.63 18.51 14.86
C ILE A 80 -6.10 17.44 15.81
N PRO A 81 -6.35 17.56 17.12
CA PRO A 81 -6.08 16.50 18.10
C PRO A 81 -6.59 15.13 17.63
N TYR A 82 -5.76 14.09 17.70
CA TYR A 82 -6.19 12.72 17.45
C TYR A 82 -7.27 12.31 18.47
N GLY A 83 -8.34 11.68 18.01
CA GLY A 83 -9.42 11.23 18.88
C GLY A 83 -10.51 10.44 18.16
N ASP A 84 -11.44 9.91 18.96
CA ASP A 84 -12.57 9.13 18.45
C ASP A 84 -13.49 9.99 17.57
N LEU A 85 -13.98 9.39 16.48
CA LEU A 85 -14.93 10.04 15.58
C LEU A 85 -16.37 9.87 16.07
N SER A 86 -17.10 10.98 16.20
CA SER A 86 -18.54 10.92 16.46
C SER A 86 -19.29 10.75 15.14
N VAL A 87 -19.79 9.53 14.89
CA VAL A 87 -20.48 9.19 13.64
C VAL A 87 -21.94 8.84 13.95
N SER A 88 -22.88 9.32 13.12
CA SER A 88 -24.27 8.91 13.23
C SER A 88 -24.42 7.40 13.05
N PRO A 89 -25.24 6.69 13.83
CA PRO A 89 -25.56 5.29 13.57
C PRO A 89 -26.19 5.04 12.19
N ALA A 90 -26.72 6.09 11.55
CA ALA A 90 -27.27 6.04 10.20
C ALA A 90 -26.26 6.43 9.11
N ALA A 91 -24.98 6.64 9.44
CA ALA A 91 -23.97 7.00 8.45
C ALA A 91 -23.80 5.90 7.41
N ALA A 92 -23.85 6.25 6.13
CA ALA A 92 -23.88 5.27 5.05
C ALA A 92 -22.66 4.33 5.01
N VAL A 93 -21.48 4.77 5.48
CA VAL A 93 -20.32 3.88 5.63
C VAL A 93 -20.63 2.65 6.49
N LEU A 94 -21.41 2.80 7.57
CA LEU A 94 -21.72 1.72 8.51
C LEU A 94 -22.69 0.68 7.94
N HIS A 95 -23.39 1.00 6.87
CA HIS A 95 -24.41 0.13 6.25
C HIS A 95 -23.98 -0.40 4.88
N TYR A 96 -23.24 0.39 4.11
CA TYR A 96 -22.94 0.12 2.70
C TYR A 96 -21.44 0.19 2.35
N GLY A 97 -20.55 0.42 3.32
CA GLY A 97 -19.09 0.35 3.12
C GLY A 97 -18.56 1.30 2.06
N GLN A 98 -19.20 2.46 1.87
CA GLN A 98 -18.75 3.47 0.91
C GLN A 98 -17.52 4.22 1.47
N GLU A 99 -16.35 3.60 1.35
CA GLU A 99 -15.08 4.08 1.89
C GLU A 99 -13.86 3.68 1.03
N VAL A 100 -12.79 4.45 1.13
CA VAL A 100 -11.49 4.19 0.51
C VAL A 100 -10.35 4.59 1.44
N PHE A 101 -9.18 4.00 1.28
CA PHE A 101 -8.01 4.33 2.08
C PHE A 101 -6.72 4.21 1.30
N GLU A 102 -5.66 4.80 1.85
CA GLU A 102 -4.30 4.71 1.36
C GLU A 102 -3.32 4.21 2.43
N GLY A 103 -2.12 3.87 2.00
CA GLY A 103 -1.03 3.48 2.88
C GLY A 103 0.30 3.96 2.35
N ILE A 104 0.91 4.89 3.08
CA ILE A 104 2.20 5.50 2.76
C ILE A 104 3.04 5.63 4.03
N LYS A 105 4.35 5.84 3.91
CA LYS A 105 5.29 5.92 5.03
C LYS A 105 6.08 7.22 4.99
N ALA A 106 6.41 7.74 6.17
CA ALA A 106 7.41 8.77 6.40
C ALA A 106 8.68 8.13 6.99
N TYR A 107 9.82 8.54 6.47
CA TYR A 107 11.15 8.00 6.80
C TYR A 107 12.04 9.14 7.27
N ARG A 108 12.67 8.95 8.42
CA ARG A 108 13.71 9.88 8.88
C ARG A 108 15.03 9.55 8.20
N HIS A 109 15.65 10.56 7.59
CA HIS A 109 16.98 10.45 6.98
C HIS A 109 18.07 10.82 8.00
N ALA A 110 19.32 10.51 7.67
CA ALA A 110 20.45 10.68 8.59
C ALA A 110 20.73 12.15 8.96
N ASP A 111 20.33 13.11 8.13
CA ASP A 111 20.43 14.55 8.40
C ASP A 111 19.29 15.10 9.26
N GLY A 112 18.36 14.23 9.68
CA GLY A 112 17.20 14.57 10.50
C GLY A 112 15.95 14.95 9.70
N SER A 113 16.06 15.19 8.39
CA SER A 113 14.90 15.48 7.53
C SER A 113 13.96 14.28 7.43
N VAL A 114 12.69 14.55 7.12
CA VAL A 114 11.66 13.51 6.99
C VAL A 114 11.14 13.49 5.57
N TRP A 115 11.08 12.29 4.98
CA TRP A 115 10.71 12.09 3.58
C TRP A 115 9.61 11.05 3.43
N THR A 116 8.90 11.07 2.32
CA THR A 116 7.92 10.06 1.95
C THR A 116 8.12 9.57 0.52
N PHE A 117 7.71 8.33 0.26
CA PHE A 117 7.95 7.66 -1.02
C PHE A 117 6.71 7.74 -1.93
N ARG A 118 6.87 8.41 -3.08
CA ARG A 118 5.90 8.55 -4.18
C ARG A 118 4.51 9.05 -3.74
N PRO A 119 4.40 10.14 -2.95
CA PRO A 119 3.11 10.59 -2.42
C PRO A 119 2.09 10.96 -3.51
N ARG A 120 2.57 11.46 -4.66
CA ARG A 120 1.73 11.72 -5.83
C ARG A 120 1.02 10.48 -6.36
N PHE A 121 1.71 9.33 -6.38
CA PHE A 121 1.14 8.06 -6.82
C PHE A 121 0.04 7.61 -5.86
N ASN A 122 0.26 7.71 -4.55
CA ASN A 122 -0.76 7.40 -3.55
C ASN A 122 -1.97 8.34 -3.68
N ALA A 123 -1.76 9.63 -3.90
CA ALA A 123 -2.83 10.60 -4.12
C ALA A 123 -3.69 10.24 -5.35
N ALA A 124 -3.04 9.95 -6.48
CA ALA A 124 -3.72 9.54 -7.70
C ALA A 124 -4.50 8.23 -7.52
N ARG A 125 -3.93 7.25 -6.82
CA ARG A 125 -4.63 5.97 -6.56
C ARG A 125 -5.81 6.14 -5.61
N MET A 126 -5.72 7.04 -4.64
CA MET A 126 -6.85 7.39 -3.77
C MET A 126 -7.98 8.02 -4.57
N ALA A 127 -7.67 8.96 -5.48
CA ALA A 127 -8.65 9.56 -6.38
C ALA A 127 -9.33 8.51 -7.30
N LEU A 128 -8.55 7.59 -7.90
CA LEU A 128 -9.10 6.48 -8.68
C LEU A 128 -10.00 5.56 -7.84
N SER A 129 -9.62 5.30 -6.59
CA SER A 129 -10.42 4.50 -5.67
C SER A 129 -11.72 5.22 -5.31
N ALA A 130 -11.66 6.52 -5.02
CA ALA A 130 -12.83 7.35 -4.73
C ALA A 130 -13.81 7.35 -5.91
N ARG A 131 -13.31 7.55 -7.13
CA ARG A 131 -14.10 7.44 -8.37
C ARG A 131 -14.81 6.10 -8.48
N ARG A 132 -14.10 4.99 -8.24
CA ARG A 132 -14.66 3.64 -8.31
C ARG A 132 -15.78 3.41 -7.28
N MET A 133 -15.66 4.06 -6.11
CA MET A 133 -16.62 3.99 -5.01
C MET A 133 -17.67 5.10 -5.02
N ALA A 134 -17.75 5.89 -6.11
CA ALA A 134 -18.65 7.04 -6.23
C ALA A 134 -18.53 8.05 -5.05
N LEU A 135 -17.30 8.21 -4.54
CA LEU A 135 -16.91 9.23 -3.58
C LEU A 135 -16.30 10.44 -4.33
N PRO A 136 -16.37 11.65 -3.76
CA PRO A 136 -15.64 12.80 -4.28
C PRO A 136 -14.13 12.54 -4.24
N GLU A 137 -13.42 13.00 -5.27
CA GLU A 137 -11.97 12.92 -5.35
C GLU A 137 -11.37 14.08 -4.55
N LEU A 138 -10.59 13.78 -3.50
CA LEU A 138 -9.78 14.81 -2.82
C LEU A 138 -8.72 15.33 -3.80
N PRO A 139 -8.53 16.65 -3.94
CA PRO A 139 -7.44 17.19 -4.75
C PRO A 139 -6.12 16.57 -4.33
N GLU A 140 -5.34 16.10 -5.31
CA GLU A 140 -4.16 15.29 -5.02
C GLU A 140 -3.09 16.09 -4.26
N GLU A 141 -3.00 17.40 -4.51
CA GLU A 141 -2.16 18.30 -3.71
C GLU A 141 -2.62 18.43 -2.26
N ASP A 142 -3.94 18.38 -1.99
CA ASP A 142 -4.46 18.48 -0.63
C ASP A 142 -4.18 17.20 0.15
N LEU A 143 -4.14 16.03 -0.51
CA LEU A 143 -3.62 14.82 0.12
C LEU A 143 -2.15 14.98 0.49
N VAL A 144 -1.31 15.55 -0.39
CA VAL A 144 0.11 15.72 -0.05
C VAL A 144 0.30 16.80 1.03
N ALA A 145 -0.49 17.87 1.00
CA ALA A 145 -0.47 18.91 2.01
C ALA A 145 -0.85 18.38 3.39
N SER A 146 -1.84 17.49 3.48
CA SER A 146 -2.19 16.86 4.76
C SER A 146 -1.04 16.00 5.32
N LEU A 147 -0.27 15.31 4.46
CA LEU A 147 0.94 14.59 4.88
C LEU A 147 2.00 15.56 5.42
N VAL A 148 2.22 16.68 4.73
CA VAL A 148 3.19 17.72 5.15
C VAL A 148 2.79 18.30 6.50
N ASP A 149 1.57 18.77 6.64
CA ASP A 149 1.11 19.48 7.83
C ASP A 149 1.02 18.54 9.04
N LEU A 150 0.52 17.30 8.87
CA LEU A 150 0.49 16.33 9.96
C LEU A 150 1.91 15.91 10.40
N VAL A 151 2.79 15.57 9.45
CA VAL A 151 4.14 15.11 9.79
C VAL A 151 4.97 16.23 10.42
N ARG A 152 4.76 17.50 10.04
CA ARG A 152 5.39 18.64 10.72
C ARG A 152 4.85 18.86 12.13
N ALA A 153 3.55 18.65 12.36
CA ALA A 153 2.95 18.75 13.70
C ALA A 153 3.44 17.64 14.64
N ASP A 154 3.59 16.42 14.11
CA ASP A 154 3.94 15.21 14.87
C ASP A 154 5.35 14.70 14.57
N GLU A 155 6.26 15.58 14.12
CA GLU A 155 7.63 15.22 13.71
C GLU A 155 8.38 14.36 14.76
N PRO A 156 8.27 14.64 16.08
CA PRO A 156 8.92 13.82 17.11
C PRO A 156 8.45 12.35 17.19
N TRP A 157 7.35 11.99 16.52
CA TRP A 157 6.86 10.62 16.42
C TRP A 157 7.49 9.83 15.27
N VAL A 158 8.21 10.48 14.34
CA VAL A 158 8.87 9.77 13.25
C VAL A 158 10.10 9.05 13.80
N PRO A 159 10.09 7.70 13.83
CA PRO A 159 11.20 6.94 14.41
C PRO A 159 12.45 7.03 13.53
N SER A 160 13.59 6.65 14.12
CA SER A 160 14.91 6.79 13.49
C SER A 160 15.69 5.48 13.39
N GLY A 161 15.17 4.37 13.93
CA GLY A 161 15.84 3.08 13.87
C GLY A 161 15.81 2.45 12.48
N ASP A 162 16.70 1.48 12.26
CA ASP A 162 16.80 0.79 10.97
C ASP A 162 15.55 -0.04 10.70
N GLY A 163 14.89 0.25 9.57
CA GLY A 163 13.64 -0.40 9.21
C GLY A 163 12.39 0.18 9.91
N GLU A 164 12.56 1.22 10.73
CA GLU A 164 11.45 1.93 11.37
C GLU A 164 10.94 3.08 10.49
N SER A 165 9.63 3.35 10.55
CA SER A 165 8.98 4.43 9.79
C SER A 165 7.74 4.94 10.51
N LEU A 166 7.23 6.10 10.10
CA LEU A 166 5.89 6.54 10.48
C LEU A 166 4.91 6.12 9.39
N TYR A 167 4.01 5.19 9.68
CA TYR A 167 2.98 4.79 8.73
C TYR A 167 1.83 5.82 8.74
N LEU A 168 1.47 6.29 7.56
CA LEU A 168 0.46 7.30 7.30
C LEU A 168 -0.74 6.63 6.63
N ARG A 169 -1.94 6.82 7.19
CA ARG A 169 -3.21 6.22 6.76
C ARG A 169 -4.20 7.32 6.37
N PRO A 170 -4.16 7.81 5.11
CA PRO A 170 -5.25 8.59 4.56
C PRO A 170 -6.49 7.70 4.36
N PHE A 171 -7.68 8.20 4.63
CA PHE A 171 -8.93 7.51 4.34
C PHE A 171 -10.10 8.47 4.16
N THR A 172 -11.09 8.04 3.40
CA THR A 172 -12.31 8.81 3.09
C THR A 172 -13.52 7.90 3.23
N PHE A 173 -14.58 8.39 3.87
CA PHE A 173 -15.80 7.62 4.04
C PHE A 173 -17.08 8.46 3.95
N ALA A 174 -18.17 7.82 3.55
CA ALA A 174 -19.51 8.40 3.51
C ALA A 174 -20.09 8.62 4.92
N SER A 175 -19.95 9.84 5.44
CA SER A 175 -20.42 10.23 6.77
C SER A 175 -21.88 10.72 6.80
N GLU A 176 -22.54 10.86 5.65
CA GLU A 176 -23.94 11.29 5.56
C GLU A 176 -24.88 10.31 6.30
N PRO A 177 -25.77 10.80 7.20
CA PRO A 177 -26.77 9.97 7.86
C PRO A 177 -27.95 9.69 6.90
N PHE A 178 -27.90 8.56 6.20
CA PHE A 178 -29.01 8.10 5.35
C PHE A 178 -28.99 6.58 5.12
N LEU A 179 -30.17 5.98 5.00
CA LEU A 179 -30.36 4.53 4.75
C LEU A 179 -30.83 4.21 3.32
N GLY A 180 -30.92 5.22 2.45
CA GLY A 180 -31.12 4.96 1.02
C GLY A 180 -29.84 4.41 0.40
N VAL A 181 -29.92 3.74 -0.76
CA VAL A 181 -28.71 3.31 -1.50
C VAL A 181 -28.46 4.29 -2.64
N ARG A 182 -27.53 5.23 -2.43
CA ARG A 182 -27.03 6.21 -3.42
C ARG A 182 -25.65 6.70 -3.00
N ALA A 183 -24.97 7.47 -3.86
CA ALA A 183 -23.76 8.18 -3.47
C ALA A 183 -24.05 9.21 -2.36
N ALA A 184 -23.16 9.27 -1.37
CA ALA A 184 -23.26 10.20 -0.26
C ALA A 184 -23.05 11.66 -0.67
N ARG A 185 -23.71 12.57 0.06
CA ARG A 185 -23.64 14.04 -0.05
C ARG A 185 -22.90 14.70 1.12
N ALA A 186 -22.39 13.88 2.04
CA ALA A 186 -21.45 14.31 3.06
C ALA A 186 -20.41 13.21 3.23
N VAL A 187 -19.15 13.60 3.10
CA VAL A 187 -18.00 12.69 3.09
C VAL A 187 -16.90 13.37 3.88
N ASP A 188 -16.25 12.62 4.77
CA ASP A 188 -15.10 13.11 5.51
C ASP A 188 -13.83 12.37 5.07
N TYR A 189 -12.75 13.13 4.95
CA TYR A 189 -11.39 12.66 4.77
C TYR A 189 -10.64 12.82 6.09
N TYR A 190 -9.85 11.81 6.43
CA TYR A 190 -8.91 11.87 7.55
C TYR A 190 -7.56 11.31 7.16
N LEU A 191 -6.53 11.77 7.87
CA LEU A 191 -5.20 11.19 7.87
C LEU A 191 -4.75 10.97 9.31
N ILE A 192 -4.44 9.71 9.65
CA ILE A 192 -3.85 9.35 10.94
C ILE A 192 -2.45 8.77 10.74
N ALA A 193 -1.59 8.88 11.75
CA ALA A 193 -0.23 8.38 11.71
C ALA A 193 0.04 7.38 12.86
N SER A 194 0.85 6.37 12.58
CA SER A 194 1.20 5.30 13.52
C SER A 194 2.67 4.90 13.34
N PRO A 195 3.52 4.99 14.38
CA PRO A 195 4.90 4.58 14.27
C PRO A 195 4.98 3.06 14.10
N ALA A 196 5.80 2.61 13.16
CA ALA A 196 5.89 1.21 12.74
C ALA A 196 7.35 0.76 12.68
N GLY A 197 7.63 -0.41 13.26
CA GLY A 197 8.93 -1.05 13.20
C GLY A 197 9.04 -1.97 11.99
N ASN A 198 10.07 -2.82 12.02
CA ASN A 198 10.23 -3.89 11.04
C ASN A 198 9.00 -4.81 11.05
N TYR A 199 8.43 -5.03 9.86
CA TYR A 199 7.27 -5.92 9.71
C TYR A 199 7.61 -7.36 10.11
N PHE A 200 8.87 -7.76 9.90
CA PHE A 200 9.42 -9.05 10.32
C PHE A 200 10.62 -8.80 11.25
N PRO A 201 10.45 -8.91 12.57
CA PRO A 201 11.49 -8.57 13.54
C PRO A 201 12.72 -9.48 13.48
N HIS A 202 12.61 -10.64 12.83
CA HIS A 202 13.68 -11.63 12.66
C HIS A 202 14.33 -11.63 11.25
N GLY A 203 14.08 -10.58 10.46
CA GLY A 203 14.62 -10.42 9.10
C GLY A 203 13.63 -10.84 8.02
N LEU A 204 14.09 -11.03 6.77
CA LEU A 204 13.26 -11.45 5.64
C LEU A 204 12.88 -12.94 5.74
N GLU A 205 12.13 -13.31 6.79
CA GLU A 205 11.58 -14.65 6.96
C GLU A 205 10.59 -14.94 5.82
N PRO A 206 10.76 -16.08 5.11
CA PRO A 206 9.85 -16.44 4.03
C PRO A 206 8.44 -16.71 4.53
N LEU A 207 7.45 -16.18 3.80
CA LEU A 207 6.03 -16.45 4.08
C LEU A 207 5.61 -17.83 3.57
N SER A 208 4.69 -18.43 4.30
CA SER A 208 3.90 -19.57 3.89
C SER A 208 2.53 -19.12 3.38
N ILE A 209 2.14 -19.57 2.19
CA ILE A 209 0.99 -19.05 1.45
C ILE A 209 -0.01 -20.15 1.16
N TRP A 210 -1.28 -19.92 1.51
CA TRP A 210 -2.40 -20.78 1.12
C TRP A 210 -3.10 -20.22 -0.12
N VAL A 211 -3.16 -20.99 -1.20
CA VAL A 211 -3.90 -20.64 -2.42
C VAL A 211 -5.36 -21.03 -2.25
N SER A 212 -6.24 -20.03 -2.20
CA SER A 212 -7.68 -20.25 -2.09
C SER A 212 -8.28 -20.62 -3.45
N ALA A 213 -8.91 -21.80 -3.50
CA ALA A 213 -9.66 -22.26 -4.67
C ALA A 213 -11.14 -21.85 -4.64
N GLU A 214 -11.69 -21.60 -3.46
CA GLU A 214 -13.13 -21.35 -3.26
C GLU A 214 -13.47 -19.87 -3.19
N PHE A 215 -12.54 -19.05 -2.67
CA PHE A 215 -12.73 -17.62 -2.53
C PHE A 215 -11.86 -16.85 -3.50
N HIS A 216 -12.42 -15.74 -3.98
CA HIS A 216 -11.75 -14.82 -4.90
C HIS A 216 -11.77 -13.42 -4.32
N ARG A 217 -10.67 -12.68 -4.50
CA ARG A 217 -10.53 -11.32 -3.96
C ARG A 217 -11.44 -10.32 -4.68
N ALA A 218 -11.49 -10.42 -6.00
CA ALA A 218 -12.26 -9.55 -6.88
C ALA A 218 -12.60 -10.27 -8.18
N GLY A 219 -13.69 -9.85 -8.84
CA GLY A 219 -14.05 -10.30 -10.19
C GLY A 219 -13.97 -9.17 -11.21
N PRO A 220 -13.93 -9.48 -12.53
CA PRO A 220 -13.92 -8.47 -13.59
C PRO A 220 -15.05 -7.45 -13.45
N GLY A 221 -14.74 -6.17 -13.60
CA GLY A 221 -15.70 -5.08 -13.39
C GLY A 221 -16.00 -4.76 -11.91
N GLY A 222 -15.44 -5.52 -10.97
CA GLY A 222 -15.57 -5.30 -9.53
C GLY A 222 -14.70 -4.14 -9.02
N THR A 223 -14.35 -4.20 -7.74
CA THR A 223 -13.61 -3.16 -7.00
C THR A 223 -12.14 -3.50 -6.81
N GLY A 224 -11.62 -4.56 -7.44
CA GLY A 224 -10.27 -5.07 -7.18
C GLY A 224 -9.15 -4.03 -7.36
N ALA A 225 -9.22 -3.21 -8.40
CA ALA A 225 -8.25 -2.14 -8.64
C ALA A 225 -8.39 -0.93 -7.70
N ALA A 226 -9.44 -0.85 -6.88
CA ALA A 226 -9.62 0.21 -5.89
C ALA A 226 -9.17 -0.24 -4.49
N LYS A 227 -8.60 0.68 -3.72
CA LYS A 227 -8.20 0.43 -2.34
C LYS A 227 -9.34 0.79 -1.39
N THR A 228 -10.35 -0.09 -1.35
CA THR A 228 -11.58 0.08 -0.57
C THR A 228 -11.73 -1.00 0.50
N GLY A 229 -12.32 -0.66 1.66
CA GLY A 229 -12.47 -1.57 2.80
C GLY A 229 -13.22 -2.86 2.46
N GLY A 230 -14.21 -2.80 1.56
CA GLY A 230 -14.98 -3.98 1.13
C GLY A 230 -14.13 -5.12 0.60
N ASN A 231 -13.04 -4.82 -0.14
CA ASN A 231 -12.10 -5.83 -0.65
C ASN A 231 -11.30 -6.54 0.46
N TYR A 232 -11.09 -5.86 1.59
CA TYR A 232 -10.32 -6.39 2.72
C TYR A 232 -11.23 -7.12 3.70
N ALA A 233 -12.45 -6.63 3.91
CA ALA A 233 -13.45 -7.32 4.72
C ALA A 233 -13.79 -8.69 4.14
N SER A 234 -13.96 -8.79 2.82
CA SER A 234 -14.23 -10.07 2.14
C SER A 234 -13.06 -11.05 2.17
N SER A 235 -11.82 -10.58 2.40
CA SER A 235 -10.64 -11.45 2.47
C SER A 235 -10.39 -12.08 3.86
N LEU A 236 -11.14 -11.67 4.89
CA LEU A 236 -10.87 -12.10 6.28
C LEU A 236 -11.15 -13.59 6.51
N LEU A 237 -12.26 -14.12 6.00
CA LEU A 237 -12.58 -15.55 6.14
C LEU A 237 -11.53 -16.45 5.43
N PRO A 238 -11.17 -16.21 4.15
CA PRO A 238 -10.09 -16.94 3.50
C PRO A 238 -8.74 -16.85 4.21
N GLN A 239 -8.45 -15.70 4.85
CA GLN A 239 -7.23 -15.51 5.63
C GLN A 239 -7.24 -16.34 6.93
N GLN A 240 -8.37 -16.42 7.64
CA GLN A 240 -8.52 -17.32 8.80
C GLN A 240 -8.29 -18.78 8.38
N GLU A 241 -8.90 -19.17 7.27
CA GLU A 241 -8.73 -20.48 6.66
C GLU A 241 -7.29 -20.82 6.26
N ALA A 242 -6.51 -19.83 5.82
CA ALA A 242 -5.08 -20.00 5.58
C ALA A 242 -4.32 -20.25 6.89
N GLN A 243 -4.62 -19.49 7.94
CA GLN A 243 -3.99 -19.61 9.25
C GLN A 243 -4.29 -20.95 9.92
N GLU A 244 -5.52 -21.44 9.83
CA GLU A 244 -5.93 -22.76 10.32
C GLU A 244 -5.15 -23.90 9.64
N ARG A 245 -4.67 -23.67 8.41
CA ARG A 245 -3.83 -24.60 7.63
C ARG A 245 -2.33 -24.33 7.81
N GLY A 246 -1.96 -23.49 8.78
CA GLY A 246 -0.57 -23.17 9.09
C GLY A 246 0.13 -22.33 8.00
N CYS A 247 -0.63 -21.48 7.30
CA CYS A 247 -0.09 -20.51 6.35
C CYS A 247 -0.24 -19.08 6.88
N ASP A 248 0.75 -18.22 6.60
CA ASP A 248 0.80 -16.82 7.05
C ASP A 248 -0.21 -15.94 6.30
N GLN A 249 -0.38 -16.18 5.00
CA GLN A 249 -1.25 -15.37 4.12
C GLN A 249 -2.03 -16.23 3.13
N VAL A 250 -3.14 -15.67 2.64
CA VAL A 250 -3.90 -16.23 1.52
C VAL A 250 -3.47 -15.64 0.18
N CYS A 251 -3.42 -16.45 -0.87
CA CYS A 251 -3.33 -16.01 -2.25
C CYS A 251 -4.59 -16.39 -3.02
N PHE A 252 -5.05 -15.48 -3.86
CA PHE A 252 -6.29 -15.62 -4.61
C PHE A 252 -6.03 -15.97 -6.08
N LEU A 253 -6.87 -16.84 -6.59
CA LEU A 253 -6.98 -17.08 -8.02
C LEU A 253 -8.03 -16.17 -8.64
N ASP A 254 -7.94 -15.94 -9.94
CA ASP A 254 -8.91 -15.14 -10.69
C ASP A 254 -10.33 -15.72 -10.59
N ALA A 255 -11.33 -14.86 -10.40
CA ALA A 255 -12.72 -15.31 -10.27
C ALA A 255 -13.33 -15.85 -11.57
N ALA A 256 -12.72 -15.56 -12.74
CA ALA A 256 -13.28 -15.92 -14.04
C ALA A 256 -13.06 -17.39 -14.40
N THR A 257 -11.88 -17.92 -14.05
CA THR A 257 -11.48 -19.28 -14.37
C THR A 257 -11.08 -20.09 -13.14
N GLY A 258 -10.63 -19.44 -12.06
CA GLY A 258 -10.10 -20.11 -10.88
C GLY A 258 -8.75 -20.78 -11.13
N LEU A 259 -7.98 -20.34 -12.13
CA LEU A 259 -6.76 -21.01 -12.57
C LEU A 259 -5.50 -20.14 -12.48
N ASN A 260 -5.64 -18.82 -12.41
CA ASN A 260 -4.54 -17.89 -12.54
C ASN A 260 -4.35 -17.08 -11.25
N LEU A 261 -3.09 -16.87 -10.87
CA LEU A 261 -2.72 -16.08 -9.70
C LEU A 261 -3.03 -14.59 -9.92
N GLU A 262 -3.60 -13.97 -8.89
CA GLU A 262 -3.82 -12.51 -8.86
C GLU A 262 -3.03 -11.84 -7.74
N GLU A 263 -3.56 -11.85 -6.53
CA GLU A 263 -3.01 -11.14 -5.38
C GLU A 263 -2.86 -12.04 -4.16
N LEU A 264 -1.97 -11.64 -3.27
CA LEU A 264 -1.64 -12.32 -2.04
C LEU A 264 -1.99 -11.40 -0.87
N GLY A 265 -3.10 -11.68 -0.20
CA GLY A 265 -3.70 -10.80 0.80
C GLY A 265 -3.91 -9.39 0.25
N GLY A 266 -3.10 -8.44 0.74
CA GLY A 266 -3.05 -7.06 0.26
C GLY A 266 -1.75 -6.67 -0.45
N MET A 267 -1.02 -7.63 -1.02
CA MET A 267 0.28 -7.46 -1.68
C MET A 267 0.26 -8.03 -3.11
N ASN A 268 1.06 -7.43 -3.99
CA ASN A 268 1.28 -7.97 -5.34
C ASN A 268 2.33 -9.10 -5.28
N ILE A 269 2.24 -10.05 -6.21
CA ILE A 269 3.17 -11.19 -6.34
C ILE A 269 4.11 -11.03 -7.52
N MET A 270 5.34 -11.51 -7.36
CA MET A 270 6.39 -11.55 -8.38
C MET A 270 7.02 -12.95 -8.40
N VAL A 271 7.31 -13.46 -9.60
CA VAL A 271 7.92 -14.76 -9.84
C VAL A 271 9.25 -14.54 -10.57
N VAL A 272 10.33 -15.09 -10.05
CA VAL A 272 11.67 -15.01 -10.65
C VAL A 272 12.00 -16.37 -11.26
N ASP A 273 12.20 -16.40 -12.57
CA ASP A 273 12.66 -17.59 -13.27
C ASP A 273 14.20 -17.73 -13.15
N ALA A 274 14.72 -18.95 -13.32
CA ALA A 274 16.13 -19.28 -13.17
C ALA A 274 17.04 -18.60 -14.21
N ASP A 275 16.49 -18.13 -15.33
CA ASP A 275 17.21 -17.32 -16.32
C ASP A 275 17.28 -15.83 -15.95
N GLY A 276 16.69 -15.45 -14.81
CA GLY A 276 16.64 -14.08 -14.30
C GLY A 276 15.42 -13.28 -14.79
N THR A 277 14.54 -13.84 -15.62
CA THR A 277 13.28 -13.20 -16.01
C THR A 277 12.38 -13.03 -14.79
N VAL A 278 11.74 -11.86 -14.66
CA VAL A 278 10.76 -11.60 -13.59
C VAL A 278 9.37 -11.48 -14.21
N ARG A 279 8.43 -12.25 -13.70
CA ARG A 279 7.03 -12.27 -14.14
C ARG A 279 6.12 -11.80 -13.02
N THR A 280 5.07 -11.07 -13.36
CA THR A 280 4.04 -10.65 -12.40
C THR A 280 2.67 -10.62 -13.09
N PRO A 281 1.57 -10.89 -12.36
CA PRO A 281 0.23 -10.75 -12.91
C PRO A 281 0.03 -9.38 -13.59
N GLN A 282 -0.46 -9.41 -14.83
CA GLN A 282 -0.83 -8.20 -15.57
C GLN A 282 -2.03 -7.50 -14.94
N LEU A 283 -2.14 -6.19 -15.08
CA LEU A 283 -3.24 -5.43 -14.51
C LEU A 283 -4.53 -5.60 -15.34
N THR A 284 -5.46 -6.40 -14.83
CA THR A 284 -6.75 -6.75 -15.46
C THR A 284 -7.95 -5.99 -14.89
N GLY A 285 -7.73 -5.11 -13.91
CA GLY A 285 -8.78 -4.44 -13.12
C GLY A 285 -9.23 -5.19 -11.87
N THR A 286 -8.82 -6.46 -11.72
CA THR A 286 -8.98 -7.27 -10.50
C THR A 286 -7.75 -7.25 -9.61
N ILE A 287 -6.66 -6.62 -10.05
CA ILE A 287 -5.41 -6.45 -9.29
C ILE A 287 -5.22 -4.97 -8.94
N LEU A 288 -4.90 -4.68 -7.69
CA LEU A 288 -4.51 -3.37 -7.20
C LEU A 288 -3.13 -3.01 -7.75
N GLN A 289 -3.04 -1.89 -8.47
CA GLN A 289 -1.76 -1.38 -8.94
C GLN A 289 -0.95 -0.81 -7.75
N GLY A 290 0.03 -1.58 -7.29
CA GLY A 290 0.93 -1.21 -6.19
C GLY A 290 1.98 -0.18 -6.61
N SER A 291 2.23 0.82 -5.75
CA SER A 291 3.38 1.73 -5.89
C SER A 291 4.69 0.95 -5.86
N THR A 292 4.83 0.04 -4.89
CA THR A 292 5.98 -0.87 -4.76
C THR A 292 6.16 -1.75 -5.99
N ARG A 293 5.10 -2.40 -6.48
CA ARG A 293 5.12 -3.20 -7.73
C ARG A 293 5.69 -2.39 -8.89
N SER A 294 5.16 -1.18 -9.10
CA SER A 294 5.54 -0.33 -10.22
C SER A 294 6.99 0.16 -10.11
N SER A 295 7.46 0.48 -8.89
CA SER A 295 8.87 0.82 -8.65
C SER A 295 9.81 -0.36 -8.90
N ILE A 296 9.45 -1.57 -8.47
CA ILE A 296 10.25 -2.79 -8.70
C ILE A 296 10.40 -3.08 -10.19
N ILE A 297 9.30 -3.02 -10.95
CA ILE A 297 9.32 -3.23 -12.41
C ILE A 297 10.26 -2.22 -13.08
N THR A 298 10.20 -0.94 -12.67
CA THR A 298 11.07 0.12 -13.20
C THR A 298 12.55 -0.21 -12.94
N LEU A 299 12.92 -0.46 -11.67
CA LEU A 299 14.31 -0.74 -11.30
C LEU A 299 14.86 -1.98 -12.02
N LEU A 300 14.07 -3.06 -12.10
CA LEU A 300 14.52 -4.29 -12.75
C LEU A 300 14.74 -4.10 -14.27
N ARG A 301 13.88 -3.35 -14.94
CA ARG A 301 14.05 -3.03 -16.38
C ARG A 301 15.32 -2.20 -16.62
N GLU A 302 15.60 -1.24 -15.75
CA GLU A 302 16.81 -0.40 -15.81
C GLU A 302 18.10 -1.18 -15.53
N GLU A 303 18.03 -2.21 -14.68
CA GLU A 303 19.11 -3.19 -14.49
C GLU A 303 19.31 -4.12 -15.69
N GLY A 304 18.54 -3.96 -16.78
CA GLY A 304 18.61 -4.79 -17.98
C GLY A 304 17.91 -6.13 -17.85
N ARG A 305 17.10 -6.32 -16.79
CA ARG A 305 16.36 -7.56 -16.55
C ARG A 305 15.08 -7.60 -17.36
N ARG A 306 14.73 -8.77 -17.90
CA ARG A 306 13.45 -8.98 -18.58
C ARG A 306 12.34 -9.03 -17.54
N VAL A 307 11.39 -8.10 -17.63
CA VAL A 307 10.19 -8.08 -16.78
C VAL A 307 8.94 -8.25 -17.64
N VAL A 308 8.15 -9.28 -17.36
CA VAL A 308 6.94 -9.64 -18.11
C VAL A 308 5.71 -9.49 -17.21
N GLU A 309 4.78 -8.66 -17.65
CA GLU A 309 3.47 -8.53 -17.02
C GLU A 309 2.49 -9.40 -17.81
N GLU A 310 2.10 -10.55 -17.27
CA GLU A 310 1.28 -11.54 -17.97
C GLU A 310 0.35 -12.30 -17.02
N THR A 311 -0.56 -13.10 -17.57
CA THR A 311 -1.36 -14.04 -16.76
C THR A 311 -0.47 -15.20 -16.30
N ILE A 312 -0.45 -15.49 -15.00
CA ILE A 312 0.34 -16.58 -14.43
C ILE A 312 -0.60 -17.69 -13.96
N SER A 313 -0.67 -18.78 -14.72
CA SER A 313 -1.40 -20.00 -14.30
C SER A 313 -0.75 -20.65 -13.07
N LEU A 314 -1.58 -21.08 -12.12
CA LEU A 314 -1.15 -21.85 -10.96
C LEU A 314 -0.45 -23.15 -11.38
N GLU A 315 -1.01 -23.88 -12.34
CA GLU A 315 -0.42 -25.12 -12.87
C GLU A 315 1.00 -24.88 -13.42
N SER A 316 1.16 -23.83 -14.24
CA SER A 316 2.49 -23.49 -14.79
C SER A 316 3.47 -23.00 -13.72
N LEU A 317 2.99 -22.33 -12.67
CA LEU A 317 3.82 -21.95 -11.53
C LEU A 317 4.32 -23.20 -10.81
N LEU A 318 3.43 -24.11 -10.43
CA LEU A 318 3.76 -25.34 -9.70
C LEU A 318 4.75 -26.21 -10.48
N ALA A 319 4.48 -26.46 -11.76
CA ALA A 319 5.41 -27.18 -12.63
C ALA A 319 6.75 -26.44 -12.79
N GLY A 320 6.73 -25.11 -12.76
CA GLY A 320 7.92 -24.27 -12.79
C GLY A 320 8.79 -24.41 -11.53
N ILE A 321 8.16 -24.48 -10.35
CA ILE A 321 8.83 -24.70 -9.07
C ILE A 321 9.44 -26.10 -9.03
N GLU A 322 8.66 -27.13 -9.37
CA GLU A 322 9.11 -28.53 -9.36
C GLU A 322 10.28 -28.80 -10.32
N SER A 323 10.26 -28.18 -11.51
CA SER A 323 11.34 -28.33 -12.50
C SER A 323 12.58 -27.46 -12.23
N GLY A 324 12.52 -26.55 -11.24
CA GLY A 324 13.58 -25.57 -10.99
C GLY A 324 13.64 -24.43 -12.01
N ARG A 325 12.65 -24.30 -12.90
CA ARG A 325 12.51 -23.14 -13.79
C ARG A 325 12.19 -21.87 -13.01
N VAL A 326 11.41 -21.97 -11.94
CA VAL A 326 11.12 -20.88 -11.00
C VAL A 326 12.14 -20.93 -9.87
N ALA A 327 12.92 -19.87 -9.71
CA ALA A 327 13.97 -19.75 -8.71
C ALA A 327 13.47 -19.09 -7.42
N GLU A 328 12.63 -18.06 -7.53
CA GLU A 328 12.11 -17.31 -6.37
C GLU A 328 10.66 -16.90 -6.60
N VAL A 329 9.93 -16.72 -5.50
CA VAL A 329 8.64 -16.04 -5.51
C VAL A 329 8.64 -15.07 -4.33
N PHE A 330 8.14 -13.86 -4.52
CA PHE A 330 8.05 -12.88 -3.45
C PHE A 330 6.79 -12.02 -3.57
N ALA A 331 6.34 -11.48 -2.44
CA ALA A 331 5.27 -10.50 -2.37
C ALA A 331 5.84 -9.10 -2.16
N CYS A 332 5.12 -8.07 -2.61
CA CYS A 332 5.52 -6.68 -2.42
C CYS A 332 4.33 -5.74 -2.11
N GLY A 333 4.57 -4.74 -1.26
CA GLY A 333 3.59 -3.74 -0.85
C GLY A 333 4.18 -2.75 0.17
N THR A 334 3.49 -1.64 0.48
CA THR A 334 4.05 -0.58 1.35
C THR A 334 4.47 -1.07 2.73
N ALA A 335 3.69 -1.96 3.36
CA ALA A 335 3.92 -2.40 4.73
C ALA A 335 5.21 -3.24 4.87
N ALA A 336 5.31 -4.32 4.10
CA ALA A 336 6.44 -5.26 4.14
C ALA A 336 7.58 -4.93 3.15
N VAL A 337 7.39 -3.93 2.27
CA VAL A 337 8.26 -3.61 1.13
C VAL A 337 8.35 -4.79 0.16
N VAL A 338 9.19 -5.77 0.44
CA VAL A 338 9.41 -7.00 -0.33
C VAL A 338 9.63 -8.14 0.65
N VAL A 339 8.92 -9.26 0.46
CA VAL A 339 9.02 -10.43 1.34
C VAL A 339 9.08 -11.73 0.53
N PRO A 340 10.04 -12.63 0.79
CA PRO A 340 10.13 -13.90 0.10
C PRO A 340 8.94 -14.81 0.45
N ILE A 341 8.58 -15.69 -0.47
CA ILE A 341 7.62 -16.77 -0.24
C ILE A 341 8.40 -18.08 -0.24
N GLY A 342 8.38 -18.77 0.89
CA GLY A 342 9.13 -20.01 1.10
C GLY A 342 8.28 -21.25 0.85
N ARG A 343 6.96 -21.15 1.04
CA ARG A 343 6.03 -22.27 0.92
C ARG A 343 4.74 -21.82 0.23
N LEU A 344 4.30 -22.60 -0.75
CA LEU A 344 3.01 -22.43 -1.42
C LEU A 344 2.21 -23.72 -1.29
N ALA A 345 1.06 -23.64 -0.63
CA ALA A 345 0.17 -24.77 -0.38
C ALA A 345 -1.24 -24.46 -0.89
N GLY A 346 -2.00 -25.50 -1.22
CA GLY A 346 -3.39 -25.39 -1.61
C GLY A 346 -4.07 -26.75 -1.62
N GLN A 347 -5.27 -26.81 -2.18
CA GLN A 347 -6.00 -28.08 -2.26
C GLN A 347 -5.25 -29.08 -3.16
N GLY A 348 -4.69 -30.14 -2.56
CA GLY A 348 -4.02 -31.22 -3.27
C GLY A 348 -2.58 -30.95 -3.69
N PHE A 349 -1.96 -29.84 -3.25
CA PHE A 349 -0.55 -29.57 -3.51
C PHE A 349 0.13 -28.81 -2.37
N GLU A 350 1.44 -29.01 -2.26
CA GLU A 350 2.33 -28.25 -1.38
C GLU A 350 3.73 -28.25 -2.00
N VAL A 351 4.34 -27.08 -2.12
CA VAL A 351 5.68 -26.91 -2.69
C VAL A 351 6.49 -25.91 -1.86
N GLU A 352 7.81 -26.16 -1.79
CA GLU A 352 8.80 -25.30 -1.15
C GLU A 352 9.57 -24.49 -2.20
N ILE A 353 9.98 -23.28 -1.85
CA ILE A 353 10.68 -22.32 -2.71
C ILE A 353 11.87 -21.78 -1.92
N ALA A 354 13.10 -22.02 -2.39
CA ALA A 354 14.31 -21.78 -1.59
C ALA A 354 15.06 -20.46 -1.91
N GLY A 355 14.90 -19.90 -3.13
CA GLY A 355 15.70 -18.76 -3.59
C GLY A 355 15.20 -17.40 -3.06
N THR A 356 16.14 -16.51 -2.70
CA THR A 356 15.84 -15.15 -2.19
C THR A 356 16.82 -14.06 -2.65
N GLU A 357 17.70 -14.35 -3.62
CA GLU A 357 18.77 -13.45 -4.02
C GLU A 357 18.22 -12.17 -4.68
N VAL A 358 17.38 -12.33 -5.71
CA VAL A 358 16.72 -11.19 -6.38
C VAL A 358 15.80 -10.46 -5.41
N THR A 359 15.09 -11.21 -4.57
CA THR A 359 14.22 -10.66 -3.52
C THR A 359 14.99 -9.74 -2.56
N ARG A 360 16.15 -10.18 -2.06
CA ARG A 360 17.03 -9.41 -1.17
C ARG A 360 17.65 -8.21 -1.89
N GLN A 361 18.08 -8.38 -3.14
CA GLN A 361 18.63 -7.29 -3.96
C GLN A 361 17.59 -6.16 -4.10
N ILE A 362 16.35 -6.49 -4.49
CA ILE A 362 15.27 -5.52 -4.65
C ILE A 362 14.93 -4.85 -3.32
N HIS A 363 14.81 -5.64 -2.24
CA HIS A 363 14.55 -5.10 -0.91
C HIS A 363 15.63 -4.07 -0.52
N ALA A 364 16.91 -4.42 -0.65
CA ALA A 364 18.03 -3.55 -0.31
C ALA A 364 18.07 -2.28 -1.17
N HIS A 365 17.83 -2.40 -2.48
CA HIS A 365 17.81 -1.25 -3.39
C HIS A 365 16.65 -0.29 -3.05
N LEU A 366 15.43 -0.81 -2.91
CA LEU A 366 14.24 0.02 -2.69
C LEU A 366 14.26 0.68 -1.30
N THR A 367 14.63 -0.06 -0.25
CA THR A 367 14.80 0.52 1.08
C THR A 367 15.97 1.50 1.13
N GLY A 368 17.06 1.24 0.41
CA GLY A 368 18.17 2.16 0.25
C GLY A 368 17.73 3.53 -0.28
N ILE A 369 16.83 3.56 -1.27
CA ILE A 369 16.21 4.82 -1.76
C ILE A 369 15.32 5.45 -0.68
N GLN A 370 14.42 4.66 -0.07
CA GLN A 370 13.46 5.14 0.93
C GLN A 370 14.12 5.82 2.14
N TYR A 371 15.24 5.26 2.62
CA TYR A 371 16.01 5.78 3.74
C TYR A 371 17.12 6.76 3.33
N GLY A 372 17.19 7.18 2.06
CA GLY A 372 18.17 8.16 1.59
C GLY A 372 19.62 7.68 1.57
N ARG A 373 19.83 6.35 1.54
CA ARG A 373 21.17 5.72 1.51
C ARG A 373 21.66 5.50 0.08
N LEU A 374 20.74 5.42 -0.88
CA LEU A 374 21.01 5.29 -2.30
C LEU A 374 20.44 6.49 -3.07
N PRO A 375 21.01 6.83 -4.25
CA PRO A 375 20.47 7.87 -5.11
C PRO A 375 19.02 7.57 -5.52
N ASP A 376 18.23 8.63 -5.68
CA ASP A 376 16.86 8.56 -6.18
C ASP A 376 16.81 9.17 -7.60
N PRO A 377 17.12 8.41 -8.65
CA PRO A 377 17.15 8.92 -10.03
C PRO A 377 15.77 9.32 -10.57
N HIS A 378 14.70 8.87 -9.90
CA HIS A 378 13.31 9.04 -10.34
C HIS A 378 12.56 10.14 -9.57
N ASN A 379 13.21 10.80 -8.61
CA ASN A 379 12.58 11.75 -7.69
C ASN A 379 11.33 11.13 -7.02
N TRP A 380 11.44 9.87 -6.61
CA TRP A 380 10.40 9.19 -5.85
C TRP A 380 10.29 9.68 -4.41
N MET A 381 11.37 10.17 -3.82
CA MET A 381 11.39 10.71 -2.48
C MET A 381 10.93 12.16 -2.49
N TYR A 382 9.97 12.46 -1.62
CA TYR A 382 9.44 13.81 -1.42
C TYR A 382 9.69 14.23 0.03
N ARG A 383 10.30 15.40 0.22
CA ARG A 383 10.62 15.91 1.56
C ARG A 383 9.38 16.50 2.21
N LEU A 384 9.12 16.12 3.47
CA LEU A 384 8.00 16.60 4.29
C LEU A 384 8.46 17.64 5.32
N ALA A 385 9.57 17.39 6.01
CA ALA A 385 10.15 18.25 7.06
C ALA A 385 11.68 18.38 6.91
#